data_AF-A0AAV2SW75-F1
#
_entry.id   AF-A0AAV2SW75-F1
#
_cell.length_a   1.000
_cell.length_b   1.000
_cell.length_c   1.000
_cell.angle_alpha   90.00
_cell.angle_beta   90.00
_cell.angle_gamma   90.00
#
_symmetry.space_group_name_H-M   'P 1'
#
loop_
_entity.id
_entity.type
_entity.pdbx_description
1 polymer ?
#
loop_
_entity_poly.entity_id
_entity_poly.type
_entity_poly.pdbx_seq_one_letter_code
_entity_poly.pdbx_strand_id
1 'polypeptide(L)'
;MTSQLIGVLKLRNKRRGEVIEELIWSIEAVSALQQIESLVENSQISELINCFDTEGAEINKFEKTQEDIKKCTQTWHEKEKSITKAIELINDDGTIDKLRTLQYNELVTCLVHTINNRMPKKCKDCNELYKIDIGSQPLFRCMLCNVGMHYCKKMDKNLMVSGLSWMCHGCSVTSKENNIIENAKMQIINKTINGNQLKGKIENKRNNEVKEKIREKRKREENEMNTIEVVAEVHVKENQSIPEIKKVIEDKQENVSREGNMKEQKSNVERVCSFWVRGRCKFGVRCNYAHPVLCTIILENGTCQKRDCEWFHPKMCNVMKETGQCHRGQKSVILHISGKPTIVQ
;
A
#
# COMPACT_ATOMS: atom_id res chain seq x y z
N MET A 1 5.89 30.61 -20.51
CA MET A 1 5.30 29.42 -21.15
C MET A 1 5.42 29.37 -22.69
N THR A 2 6.15 30.26 -23.36
CA THR A 2 6.23 30.31 -24.84
C THR A 2 7.44 29.60 -25.46
N SER A 3 8.22 28.83 -24.69
CA SER A 3 9.49 28.25 -25.18
C SER A 3 9.52 26.73 -25.36
N GLN A 4 8.46 25.98 -25.00
CA GLN A 4 8.46 24.52 -25.01
C GLN A 4 7.93 23.84 -26.30
N LEU A 5 7.62 24.60 -27.37
CA LEU A 5 7.04 24.05 -28.61
C LEU A 5 8.03 23.82 -29.77
N ILE A 6 9.35 23.92 -29.55
CA ILE A 6 10.36 23.88 -30.64
C ILE A 6 11.02 22.48 -30.84
N GLY A 7 10.64 21.46 -30.06
CA GLY A 7 11.24 20.12 -30.12
C GLY A 7 10.74 19.16 -31.21
N VAL A 8 10.01 19.61 -32.23
CA VAL A 8 9.50 18.73 -33.30
C VAL A 8 10.39 18.90 -34.52
N LEU A 9 11.34 17.98 -34.79
CA LEU A 9 11.84 17.58 -36.13
C LEU A 9 13.15 16.76 -36.06
N LYS A 10 13.10 15.55 -35.48
CA LYS A 10 14.07 14.46 -35.78
C LYS A 10 13.35 13.19 -36.20
N LEU A 11 12.54 13.28 -37.26
CA LEU A 11 11.82 12.14 -37.85
C LEU A 11 12.52 11.70 -39.14
N ARG A 12 13.64 10.96 -39.04
CA ARG A 12 14.19 10.22 -40.18
C ARG A 12 14.00 8.72 -39.93
N ASN A 13 13.19 8.08 -40.79
CA ASN A 13 12.94 6.62 -40.88
C ASN A 13 12.04 5.90 -39.85
N LYS A 14 11.14 6.59 -39.12
CA LYS A 14 10.12 5.90 -38.31
C LYS A 14 8.89 5.49 -39.12
N ARG A 15 8.26 4.36 -38.78
CA ARG A 15 6.96 4.00 -39.35
C ARG A 15 5.91 5.00 -38.90
N ARG A 16 4.93 5.34 -39.76
CA ARG A 16 3.88 6.33 -39.47
C ARG A 16 3.19 6.13 -38.11
N GLY A 17 3.03 4.87 -37.67
CA GLY A 17 2.45 4.55 -36.35
C GLY A 17 3.34 4.92 -35.16
N GLU A 18 4.65 4.74 -35.27
CA GLU A 18 5.61 5.08 -34.19
C GLU A 18 5.68 6.59 -33.97
N VAL A 19 5.57 7.37 -35.05
CA VAL A 19 5.53 8.85 -34.98
C VAL A 19 4.28 9.33 -34.24
N ILE A 20 3.13 8.69 -34.48
CA ILE A 20 1.88 9.05 -33.82
C ILE A 20 1.94 8.69 -32.32
N GLU A 21 2.48 7.51 -31.96
CA GLU A 21 2.64 7.13 -30.54
C GLU A 21 3.55 8.11 -29.77
N GLU A 22 4.69 8.50 -30.37
CA GLU A 22 5.63 9.47 -29.79
C GLU A 22 4.99 10.85 -29.58
N LEU A 23 4.19 11.30 -30.56
CA LEU A 23 3.45 12.56 -30.47
C LEU A 23 2.38 12.51 -29.37
N ILE A 24 1.61 11.41 -29.29
CA ILE A 24 0.61 11.20 -28.24
C ILE A 24 1.29 11.21 -26.87
N TRP A 25 2.42 10.51 -26.73
CA TRP A 25 3.19 10.49 -25.49
C TRP A 25 3.61 11.91 -25.07
N SER A 26 4.15 12.69 -26.01
CA SER A 26 4.61 14.06 -25.76
C SER A 26 3.46 14.98 -25.32
N ILE A 27 2.32 14.91 -25.99
CA ILE A 27 1.12 15.69 -25.65
C ILE A 27 0.65 15.34 -24.22
N GLU A 28 0.56 14.05 -23.91
CA GLU A 28 0.11 13.58 -22.60
C GLU A 28 1.12 13.91 -21.48
N ALA A 29 2.42 13.92 -21.77
CA ALA A 29 3.47 14.34 -20.84
C ALA A 29 3.37 15.83 -20.51
N VAL A 30 3.22 16.69 -21.52
CA VAL A 30 2.99 18.13 -21.31
C VAL A 30 1.70 18.36 -20.51
N SER A 31 0.62 17.66 -20.85
CA SER A 31 -0.63 17.73 -20.09
C SER A 31 -0.44 17.34 -18.62
N ALA A 32 0.34 16.29 -18.34
CA ALA A 32 0.63 15.87 -16.96
C ALA A 32 1.45 16.93 -16.20
N LEU A 33 2.42 17.59 -16.83
CA LEU A 33 3.17 18.68 -16.21
C LEU A 33 2.28 19.89 -15.91
N GLN A 34 1.39 20.27 -16.84
CA GLN A 34 0.43 21.34 -16.61
C GLN A 34 -0.52 21.05 -15.44
N GLN A 35 -0.93 19.80 -15.27
CA GLN A 35 -1.72 19.38 -14.11
C GLN A 35 -0.94 19.45 -12.80
N ILE A 36 0.36 19.17 -12.80
CA ILE A 36 1.20 19.36 -11.60
C ILE A 36 1.33 20.86 -11.32
N GLU A 37 1.64 21.66 -12.33
CA GLU A 37 1.85 23.10 -12.20
C GLU A 37 0.60 23.83 -11.72
N SER A 38 -0.61 23.40 -12.11
CA SER A 38 -1.86 23.99 -11.64
C SER A 38 -2.14 23.78 -10.15
N LEU A 39 -1.47 22.82 -9.50
CA LEU A 39 -1.54 22.59 -8.05
C LEU A 39 -0.52 23.42 -7.27
N VAL A 40 0.40 24.08 -7.97
CA VAL A 40 1.54 24.74 -7.36
C VAL A 40 1.24 26.23 -7.16
N GLU A 41 1.08 26.64 -5.90
CA GLU A 41 1.00 28.06 -5.53
C GLU A 41 2.39 28.70 -5.34
N ASN A 42 3.42 27.88 -5.10
CA ASN A 42 4.76 28.34 -4.76
C ASN A 42 5.66 28.47 -6.00
N SER A 43 6.20 29.68 -6.23
CA SER A 43 7.04 29.96 -7.41
C SER A 43 8.29 29.08 -7.51
N GLN A 44 8.93 28.75 -6.38
CA GLN A 44 10.08 27.85 -6.37
C GLN A 44 9.69 26.45 -6.82
N ILE A 45 8.56 25.93 -6.36
CA ILE A 45 8.10 24.61 -6.80
C ILE A 45 7.80 24.64 -8.30
N SER A 46 7.18 25.70 -8.82
CA SER A 46 6.93 25.84 -10.26
C SER A 46 8.25 25.86 -11.06
N GLU A 47 9.28 26.56 -10.57
CA GLU A 47 10.63 26.51 -11.17
C GLU A 47 11.20 25.08 -11.20
N LEU A 48 11.03 24.29 -10.14
CA LEU A 48 11.46 22.87 -10.13
C LEU A 48 10.75 22.04 -11.19
N ILE A 49 9.43 22.19 -11.34
CA ILE A 49 8.64 21.44 -12.34
C ILE A 49 9.10 21.82 -13.75
N ASN A 50 9.39 23.10 -13.98
CA ASN A 50 9.85 23.60 -15.27
C ASN A 50 11.26 23.11 -15.66
N CYS A 51 12.07 22.62 -14.73
CA CYS A 51 13.33 21.93 -15.03
C CYS A 51 13.16 20.50 -15.56
N PHE A 52 11.94 19.95 -15.54
CA PHE A 52 11.71 18.57 -15.95
C PHE A 52 11.78 18.40 -17.47
N ASP A 53 12.67 17.50 -17.92
CA ASP A 53 12.91 17.23 -19.34
C ASP A 53 12.05 16.06 -19.80
N THR A 54 10.98 16.36 -20.54
CA THR A 54 10.07 15.33 -21.04
C THR A 54 10.73 14.41 -22.08
N GLU A 55 11.66 14.92 -22.89
CA GLU A 55 12.37 14.09 -23.89
C GLU A 55 13.26 13.05 -23.19
N GLY A 56 13.98 13.49 -22.15
CA GLY A 56 14.75 12.60 -21.30
C GLY A 56 13.87 11.56 -20.60
N ALA A 57 12.69 11.96 -20.12
CA ALA A 57 11.76 11.08 -19.42
C ALA A 57 11.20 9.96 -20.29
N GLU A 58 10.98 10.19 -21.60
CA GLU A 58 10.53 9.16 -22.54
C GLU A 58 11.50 7.96 -22.59
N ILE A 59 12.81 8.26 -22.54
CA ILE A 59 13.89 7.27 -22.59
C ILE A 59 14.46 6.93 -21.20
N ASN A 60 13.81 7.38 -20.12
CA ASN A 60 14.26 7.22 -18.72
C ASN A 60 15.70 7.70 -18.47
N LYS A 61 16.10 8.82 -19.09
CA LYS A 61 17.36 9.52 -18.83
C LYS A 61 17.10 10.86 -18.18
N PHE A 62 17.64 11.07 -17.00
CA PHE A 62 17.30 12.22 -16.16
C PHE A 62 18.49 13.10 -15.78
N GLU A 63 19.67 12.83 -16.33
CA GLU A 63 20.90 13.55 -15.98
C GLU A 63 20.75 15.06 -16.22
N LYS A 64 20.15 15.43 -17.36
CA LYS A 64 19.87 16.83 -17.71
C LYS A 64 18.90 17.48 -16.73
N THR A 65 17.75 16.85 -16.45
CA THR A 65 16.80 17.35 -15.44
C THR A 65 17.43 17.53 -14.06
N GLN A 66 18.25 16.56 -13.63
CA GLN A 66 18.94 16.66 -12.35
C GLN A 66 19.93 17.83 -12.32
N GLU A 67 20.66 18.05 -13.42
CA GLU A 67 21.57 19.19 -13.56
C GLU A 67 20.81 20.52 -13.57
N ASP A 68 19.70 20.61 -14.29
CA ASP A 68 18.85 21.81 -14.37
C ASP A 68 18.25 22.16 -13.01
N ILE A 69 17.75 21.16 -12.26
CA ILE A 69 17.29 21.36 -10.86
C ILE A 69 18.43 21.86 -9.97
N LYS A 70 19.64 21.30 -10.12
CA LYS A 70 20.80 21.74 -9.32
C LYS A 70 21.19 23.18 -9.62
N LYS A 71 21.13 23.59 -10.89
CA LYS A 71 21.39 24.97 -11.31
C LYS A 71 20.31 25.92 -10.77
N CYS A 72 19.03 25.57 -10.92
CA CYS A 72 17.94 26.46 -10.52
C CYS A 72 17.87 26.69 -9.01
N THR A 73 18.25 25.70 -8.21
CA THR A 73 18.23 25.78 -6.74
C THR A 73 19.54 26.25 -6.11
N GLN A 74 20.57 26.57 -6.91
CA GLN A 74 21.91 26.87 -6.39
C GLN A 74 21.91 28.07 -5.43
N THR A 75 21.04 29.05 -5.66
CA THR A 75 20.93 30.29 -4.88
C THR A 75 19.84 30.24 -3.80
N TRP A 76 19.09 29.14 -3.69
CA TRP A 76 17.95 29.06 -2.79
C TRP A 76 18.38 28.79 -1.34
N HIS A 77 17.80 29.54 -0.42
CA HIS A 77 17.82 29.20 1.00
C HIS A 77 16.85 28.04 1.27
N GLU A 78 17.21 27.07 2.12
CA GLU A 78 16.35 25.91 2.47
C GLU A 78 15.87 25.06 1.27
N LYS A 79 16.69 24.92 0.21
CA LYS A 79 16.31 24.18 -1.01
C LYS A 79 15.82 22.75 -0.77
N GLU A 80 16.35 22.03 0.22
CA GLU A 80 15.90 20.69 0.62
C GLU A 80 14.43 20.69 1.05
N LYS A 81 14.01 21.73 1.77
CA LYS A 81 12.62 21.90 2.22
C LYS A 81 11.70 22.21 1.06
N SER A 82 12.12 23.04 0.10
CA SER A 82 11.34 23.34 -1.11
C SER A 82 11.18 22.10 -1.99
N ILE A 83 12.24 21.31 -2.17
CA ILE A 83 12.17 20.03 -2.90
C ILE A 83 11.27 19.03 -2.17
N THR A 84 11.39 18.93 -0.84
CA THR A 84 10.53 18.05 -0.03
C THR A 84 9.06 18.40 -0.22
N LYS A 85 8.69 19.68 -0.11
CA LYS A 85 7.31 20.15 -0.34
C LYS A 85 6.83 19.85 -1.76
N ALA A 86 7.69 19.97 -2.77
CA ALA A 86 7.34 19.61 -4.15
C ALA A 86 7.02 18.12 -4.27
N ILE A 87 7.83 17.25 -3.65
CA ILE A 87 7.57 15.79 -3.62
C ILE A 87 6.26 15.49 -2.91
N GLU A 88 6.00 16.12 -1.76
CA GLU A 88 4.76 15.93 -0.98
C GLU A 88 3.52 16.34 -1.78
N LEU A 89 3.58 17.46 -2.49
CA LEU A 89 2.48 17.94 -3.32
C LEU A 89 2.13 16.96 -4.44
N ILE A 90 3.13 16.34 -5.07
CA ILE A 90 2.93 15.42 -6.19
C ILE A 90 2.58 14.00 -5.70
N ASN A 91 3.10 13.59 -4.54
CA ASN A 91 2.97 12.24 -4.00
C ASN A 91 2.11 12.22 -2.73
N ASP A 92 0.82 11.97 -2.91
CA ASP A 92 -0.15 11.82 -1.81
C ASP A 92 -0.16 10.40 -1.21
N ASP A 93 1.03 9.85 -0.90
CA ASP A 93 1.16 8.53 -0.28
C ASP A 93 1.57 8.58 1.21
N GLY A 94 1.69 9.79 1.78
CA GLY A 94 1.99 10.01 3.19
C GLY A 94 3.41 9.60 3.61
N THR A 95 4.36 9.46 2.68
CA THR A 95 5.75 9.04 3.01
C THR A 95 6.68 10.17 3.50
N ILE A 96 6.12 11.24 4.06
CA ILE A 96 6.77 12.50 4.48
C ILE A 96 7.99 12.29 5.38
N ASP A 97 7.85 11.48 6.42
CA ASP A 97 8.89 11.37 7.47
C ASP A 97 10.25 10.89 6.94
N LYS A 98 10.26 10.19 5.80
CA LYS A 98 11.46 9.60 5.21
C LYS A 98 12.24 10.59 4.35
N LEU A 99 11.56 11.62 3.82
CA LEU A 99 12.20 12.63 3.00
C LEU A 99 13.15 13.50 3.82
N ARG A 100 12.82 13.72 5.10
CA ARG A 100 13.62 14.57 6.02
C ARG A 100 15.02 14.04 6.29
N THR A 101 15.27 12.74 6.08
CA THR A 101 16.58 12.12 6.30
C THR A 101 17.45 12.08 5.05
N LEU A 102 16.89 12.41 3.88
CA LEU A 102 17.60 12.31 2.61
C LEU A 102 18.51 13.53 2.39
N GLN A 103 19.66 13.26 1.80
CA GLN A 103 20.57 14.30 1.35
C GLN A 103 20.01 15.01 0.11
N TYR A 104 20.48 16.22 -0.14
CA TYR A 104 20.03 17.06 -1.26
C TYR A 104 19.99 16.33 -2.62
N ASN A 105 21.05 15.61 -3.00
CA ASN A 105 21.08 14.88 -4.27
C ASN A 105 20.06 13.73 -4.34
N GLU A 106 19.77 13.10 -3.21
CA GLU A 106 18.77 12.03 -3.10
C GLU A 106 17.36 12.62 -3.22
N LEU A 107 17.12 13.80 -2.64
CA LEU A 107 15.88 14.55 -2.79
C LEU A 107 15.63 14.95 -4.26
N VAL A 108 16.64 15.48 -4.96
CA VAL A 108 16.54 15.78 -6.39
C VAL A 108 16.17 14.52 -7.19
N THR A 109 16.83 13.39 -6.89
CA THR A 109 16.52 12.11 -7.55
C THR A 109 15.08 11.67 -7.26
N CYS A 110 14.62 11.80 -6.01
CA CYS A 110 13.25 11.47 -5.61
C CYS A 110 12.22 12.35 -6.32
N LEU A 111 12.46 13.66 -6.43
CA LEU A 111 11.58 14.59 -7.12
C LEU A 111 11.44 14.22 -8.60
N VAL A 112 12.54 13.97 -9.29
CA VAL A 112 12.54 13.53 -10.69
C VAL A 112 11.71 12.27 -10.89
N HIS A 113 11.90 11.25 -10.04
CA HIS A 113 11.12 10.01 -10.13
C HIS A 113 9.64 10.24 -9.84
N THR A 114 9.34 11.13 -8.89
CA THR A 114 7.98 11.47 -8.50
C THR A 114 7.24 12.14 -9.66
N ILE A 115 7.85 13.11 -10.34
CA ILE A 115 7.30 13.72 -11.55
C ILE A 115 7.19 12.69 -12.68
N ASN A 116 8.24 11.89 -12.91
CA ASN A 116 8.24 10.85 -13.95
C ASN A 116 7.14 9.78 -13.77
N ASN A 117 6.75 9.50 -12.53
CA ASN A 117 5.65 8.57 -12.22
C ASN A 117 4.27 9.11 -12.63
N ARG A 118 4.15 10.41 -12.91
CA ARG A 118 2.96 11.06 -13.46
C ARG A 118 2.99 11.15 -15.00
N MET A 119 4.14 10.90 -15.60
CA MET A 119 4.27 10.90 -17.06
C MET A 119 3.62 9.65 -17.67
N PRO A 120 3.17 9.71 -18.94
CA PRO A 120 2.56 8.58 -19.62
C PRO A 120 3.52 7.39 -19.68
N LYS A 121 2.97 6.20 -19.48
CA LYS A 121 3.69 4.93 -19.55
C LYS A 121 2.96 3.98 -20.48
N LYS A 122 3.73 3.18 -21.21
CA LYS A 122 3.18 2.09 -22.01
C LYS A 122 2.97 0.86 -21.14
N CYS A 123 1.77 0.30 -21.14
CA CYS A 123 1.52 -0.95 -20.44
C CYS A 123 2.03 -2.14 -21.26
N LYS A 124 2.74 -3.07 -20.61
CA LYS A 124 3.21 -4.30 -21.25
C LYS A 124 2.08 -5.25 -21.63
N ASP A 125 1.00 -5.28 -20.85
CA ASP A 125 -0.04 -6.31 -20.96
C ASP A 125 -1.11 -5.97 -22.01
N CYS A 126 -1.44 -4.68 -22.17
CA CYS A 126 -2.41 -4.23 -23.15
C CYS A 126 -1.84 -3.28 -24.21
N ASN A 127 -0.57 -2.90 -24.12
CA ASN A 127 0.11 -1.99 -25.06
C ASN A 127 -0.47 -0.57 -25.13
N GLU A 128 -1.40 -0.21 -24.24
CA GLU A 128 -1.99 1.12 -24.15
C GLU A 128 -1.10 2.06 -23.34
N LEU A 129 -1.13 3.34 -23.72
CA LEU A 129 -0.59 4.41 -22.88
C LEU A 129 -1.53 4.67 -21.71
N TYR A 130 -0.95 4.92 -20.54
CA TYR A 130 -1.68 5.31 -19.35
C TYR A 130 -0.87 6.30 -18.52
N LYS A 131 -1.55 7.09 -17.70
CA LYS A 131 -0.93 7.93 -16.67
C LYS A 131 -1.66 7.73 -15.35
N ILE A 132 -1.00 8.11 -14.27
CA ILE A 132 -1.54 8.00 -12.92
C ILE A 132 -1.81 9.40 -12.41
N ASP A 133 -3.10 9.76 -12.32
CA ASP A 133 -3.52 11.09 -11.90
C ASP A 133 -3.03 11.43 -10.48
N ILE A 134 -2.87 12.72 -10.21
CA ILE A 134 -2.49 13.21 -8.89
C ILE A 134 -3.62 12.92 -7.90
N GLY A 135 -3.28 12.52 -6.67
CA GLY A 135 -4.25 12.05 -5.67
C GLY A 135 -4.79 10.63 -5.91
N SER A 136 -4.51 10.01 -7.05
CA SER A 136 -4.90 8.60 -7.25
C SER A 136 -4.00 7.66 -6.44
N GLN A 137 -4.63 6.68 -5.78
CA GLN A 137 -3.95 5.63 -5.03
C GLN A 137 -4.09 4.30 -5.78
N PRO A 138 -3.14 3.98 -6.69
CA PRO A 138 -3.16 2.72 -7.40
C PRO A 138 -3.00 1.57 -6.40
N LEU A 139 -3.84 0.54 -6.52
CA LEU A 139 -3.79 -0.64 -5.65
C LEU A 139 -2.43 -1.37 -5.73
N PHE A 140 -1.76 -1.28 -6.87
CA PHE A 140 -0.45 -1.89 -7.10
C PHE A 140 0.51 -0.84 -7.63
N ARG A 141 1.73 -0.89 -7.11
CA ARG A 141 2.83 -0.03 -7.53
C ARG A 141 4.01 -0.87 -7.96
N CYS A 142 4.79 -0.37 -8.90
CA CYS A 142 5.98 -1.07 -9.37
C CYS A 142 6.98 -1.16 -8.22
N MET A 143 7.49 -2.36 -7.96
CA MET A 143 8.47 -2.56 -6.89
C MET A 143 9.79 -1.79 -7.08
N LEU A 144 10.07 -1.30 -8.29
CA LEU A 144 11.32 -0.63 -8.65
C LEU A 144 11.16 0.89 -8.68
N CYS A 145 10.22 1.42 -9.47
CA CYS A 145 10.03 2.86 -9.62
C CYS A 145 8.80 3.42 -8.88
N ASN A 146 8.01 2.56 -8.22
CA ASN A 146 6.79 2.95 -7.50
C ASN A 146 5.66 3.56 -8.36
N VAL A 147 5.78 3.53 -9.70
CA VAL A 147 4.69 3.93 -10.60
C VAL A 147 3.45 3.08 -10.35
N GLY A 148 2.26 3.67 -10.43
CA GLY A 148 1.00 2.94 -10.32
C GLY A 148 0.75 2.00 -11.48
N MET A 149 0.19 0.83 -11.21
CA MET A 149 -0.35 -0.04 -12.24
C MET A 149 -1.69 0.51 -12.71
N HIS A 150 -1.89 0.60 -14.02
CA HIS A 150 -3.22 0.85 -14.57
C HIS A 150 -4.05 -0.43 -14.64
N TYR A 151 -5.36 -0.30 -14.47
CA TYR A 151 -6.27 -1.45 -14.52
C TYR A 151 -6.57 -1.85 -15.95
N CYS A 152 -5.64 -2.55 -16.61
CA CYS A 152 -5.94 -3.14 -17.90
C CYS A 152 -7.09 -4.15 -17.73
N LYS A 153 -8.09 -4.12 -18.62
CA LYS A 153 -9.28 -5.01 -18.59
C LYS A 153 -8.94 -6.51 -18.61
N LYS A 154 -7.67 -6.86 -18.88
CA LYS A 154 -7.19 -8.24 -19.02
C LYS A 154 -6.58 -8.82 -17.74
N MET A 155 -6.31 -8.02 -16.71
CA MET A 155 -5.83 -8.59 -15.45
C MET A 155 -7.02 -9.09 -14.63
N ASP A 156 -7.09 -10.42 -14.51
CA ASP A 156 -7.96 -11.08 -13.56
C ASP A 156 -7.61 -10.54 -12.18
N LYS A 157 -8.52 -9.77 -11.55
CA LYS A 157 -8.39 -9.28 -10.16
C LYS A 157 -8.05 -10.44 -9.21
N ASN A 158 -8.33 -11.67 -9.64
CA ASN A 158 -8.04 -12.87 -8.92
C ASN A 158 -6.58 -13.35 -8.96
N LEU A 159 -5.79 -12.96 -9.97
CA LEU A 159 -4.36 -13.26 -9.98
C LEU A 159 -3.55 -12.40 -8.99
N MET A 160 -4.17 -11.40 -8.37
CA MET A 160 -3.51 -10.41 -7.52
C MET A 160 -3.44 -10.86 -6.05
N VAL A 161 -2.77 -11.99 -5.82
CA VAL A 161 -2.53 -12.54 -4.48
C VAL A 161 -1.48 -11.70 -3.73
N SER A 162 -1.72 -11.47 -2.44
CA SER A 162 -0.73 -10.96 -1.46
C SER A 162 0.64 -11.64 -1.62
N GLY A 163 1.65 -10.87 -2.05
CA GLY A 163 3.04 -11.33 -2.21
C GLY A 163 3.54 -11.33 -3.66
N LEU A 164 2.67 -11.08 -4.64
CA LEU A 164 3.11 -10.87 -6.02
C LEU A 164 3.65 -9.46 -6.20
N SER A 165 4.91 -9.39 -6.59
CA SER A 165 5.60 -8.14 -6.89
C SER A 165 5.33 -7.76 -8.35
N TRP A 166 4.74 -6.60 -8.58
CA TRP A 166 4.49 -6.09 -9.93
C TRP A 166 5.64 -5.21 -10.41
N MET A 167 5.98 -5.32 -11.70
CA MET A 167 6.97 -4.48 -12.37
C MET A 167 6.35 -3.82 -13.59
N CYS A 168 6.53 -2.51 -13.73
CA CYS A 168 6.08 -1.79 -14.91
C CYS A 168 6.91 -2.19 -16.15
N HIS A 169 6.41 -1.84 -17.34
CA HIS A 169 7.08 -2.17 -18.60
C HIS A 169 8.51 -1.61 -18.65
N GLY A 170 8.70 -0.32 -18.35
CA GLY A 170 10.01 0.33 -18.38
C GLY A 170 11.03 -0.41 -17.52
N CYS A 171 10.72 -0.64 -16.25
CA CYS A 171 11.61 -1.38 -15.36
C CYS A 171 11.84 -2.84 -15.79
N SER A 172 10.83 -3.51 -16.36
CA SER A 172 10.98 -4.87 -16.90
C SER A 172 11.91 -4.94 -18.12
N VAL A 173 12.02 -3.87 -18.90
CA VAL A 173 12.95 -3.78 -20.04
C VAL A 173 14.36 -3.48 -19.51
N THR A 174 14.51 -2.44 -18.70
CA THR A 174 15.81 -2.04 -18.13
C THR A 174 16.47 -3.15 -17.30
N SER A 175 15.69 -3.96 -16.58
CA SER A 175 16.23 -5.10 -15.82
C SER A 175 16.88 -6.16 -16.70
N LYS A 176 16.46 -6.29 -17.96
CA LYS A 176 17.05 -7.23 -18.92
C LYS A 176 18.34 -6.71 -19.53
N GLU A 177 18.54 -5.40 -19.54
CA GLU A 177 19.66 -4.70 -20.18
C GLU A 177 20.84 -4.43 -19.21
N ASN A 178 20.95 -5.19 -18.11
CA ASN A 178 22.03 -5.11 -17.10
C ASN A 178 22.17 -3.79 -16.32
N ASN A 179 21.26 -2.82 -16.46
CA ASN A 179 21.15 -1.64 -15.58
C ASN A 179 20.48 -1.98 -14.23
N ILE A 180 20.84 -3.13 -13.66
CA ILE A 180 20.35 -3.62 -12.37
C ILE A 180 20.82 -2.69 -11.24
N ILE A 181 21.97 -2.03 -11.38
CA ILE A 181 22.56 -1.19 -10.34
C ILE A 181 21.73 0.06 -10.05
N GLU A 182 21.28 0.82 -11.06
CA GLU A 182 20.43 2.00 -10.83
C GLU A 182 19.05 1.60 -10.31
N ASN A 183 18.49 0.50 -10.83
CA ASN A 183 17.28 -0.10 -10.28
C ASN A 183 17.47 -0.59 -8.83
N ALA A 184 18.66 -1.08 -8.47
CA ALA A 184 19.01 -1.52 -7.13
C ALA A 184 19.22 -0.34 -6.18
N LYS A 185 19.79 0.78 -6.64
CA LYS A 185 19.84 2.04 -5.87
C LYS A 185 18.43 2.52 -5.54
N MET A 186 17.53 2.50 -6.52
CA MET A 186 16.12 2.81 -6.27
C MET A 186 15.45 1.77 -5.36
N GLN A 187 15.79 0.48 -5.44
CA GLN A 187 15.35 -0.49 -4.45
C GLN A 187 15.92 -0.24 -3.06
N ILE A 188 17.16 0.23 -2.93
CA ILE A 188 17.77 0.59 -1.64
C ILE A 188 17.06 1.81 -1.08
N ILE A 189 16.84 2.86 -1.89
CA ILE A 189 16.05 4.02 -1.50
C ILE A 189 14.64 3.57 -1.11
N ASN A 190 13.95 2.76 -1.93
CA ASN A 190 12.61 2.24 -1.64
C ASN A 190 12.57 1.28 -0.45
N LYS A 191 13.63 0.51 -0.17
CA LYS A 191 13.73 -0.37 1.01
C LYS A 191 14.11 0.40 2.26
N THR A 192 14.91 1.45 2.16
CA THR A 192 15.16 2.41 3.25
C THR A 192 13.86 3.15 3.57
N ILE A 193 13.11 3.51 2.52
CA ILE A 193 11.76 4.06 2.63
C ILE A 193 10.84 3.00 3.29
N ASN A 194 10.71 1.78 2.78
CA ASN A 194 9.71 0.81 3.24
C ASN A 194 10.08 0.07 4.54
N GLY A 195 11.36 -0.16 4.80
CA GLY A 195 11.87 -0.93 5.95
C GLY A 195 11.65 -0.23 7.30
N ASN A 196 11.55 1.09 7.31
CA ASN A 196 11.31 1.86 8.53
C ASN A 196 9.85 1.87 8.98
N GLN A 197 8.89 1.43 8.15
CA GLN A 197 7.50 1.23 8.59
C GLN A 197 7.37 0.13 9.66
N LEU A 198 8.22 -0.89 9.64
CA LEU A 198 8.21 -1.95 10.66
C LEU A 198 8.84 -1.47 11.96
N LYS A 199 9.98 -0.76 11.89
CA LYS A 199 10.65 -0.23 13.10
C LYS A 199 9.84 0.86 13.79
N GLY A 200 9.32 1.84 13.05
CA GLY A 200 8.52 2.93 13.61
C GLY A 200 7.18 2.47 14.21
N LYS A 201 6.50 1.48 13.59
CA LYS A 201 5.29 0.89 14.17
C LYS A 201 5.58 0.05 15.43
N ILE A 202 6.71 -0.68 15.46
CA ILE A 202 7.14 -1.45 16.64
C ILE A 202 7.53 -0.50 17.78
N GLU A 203 8.20 0.60 17.48
CA GLU A 203 8.67 1.57 18.46
C GLU A 203 7.52 2.42 19.02
N ASN A 204 6.59 2.89 18.18
CA ASN A 204 5.36 3.54 18.65
C ASN A 204 4.48 2.59 19.46
N LYS A 205 4.38 1.32 19.07
CA LYS A 205 3.65 0.32 19.86
C LYS A 205 4.31 0.07 21.22
N ARG A 206 5.64 -0.08 21.27
CA ARG A 206 6.39 -0.20 22.54
C ARG A 206 6.24 1.03 23.41
N ASN A 207 6.32 2.23 22.84
CA ASN A 207 6.19 3.48 23.59
C ASN A 207 4.77 3.65 24.16
N ASN A 208 3.74 3.25 23.41
CA ASN A 208 2.36 3.24 23.92
C ASN A 208 2.16 2.19 25.02
N GLU A 209 2.71 0.98 24.86
CA GLU A 209 2.67 -0.06 25.91
C GLU A 209 3.40 0.38 27.19
N VAL A 210 4.54 1.07 27.08
CA VAL A 210 5.27 1.61 28.23
C VAL A 210 4.47 2.73 28.91
N LYS A 211 3.86 3.64 28.14
CA LYS A 211 3.02 4.72 28.69
C LYS A 211 1.81 4.17 29.43
N GLU A 212 1.13 3.16 28.89
CA GLU A 212 0.00 2.52 29.59
C GLU A 212 0.44 1.81 30.86
N LYS A 213 1.58 1.09 30.85
CA LYS A 213 2.12 0.47 32.07
C LYS A 213 2.47 1.50 33.15
N ILE A 214 3.01 2.66 32.79
CA ILE A 214 3.28 3.75 33.74
C ILE A 214 1.96 4.30 34.30
N ARG A 215 0.95 4.47 33.46
CA ARG A 215 -0.37 4.95 33.87
C ARG A 215 -1.06 3.98 34.83
N GLU A 216 -0.99 2.69 34.56
CA GLU A 216 -1.52 1.65 35.46
C GLU A 216 -0.77 1.60 36.79
N LYS A 217 0.57 1.73 36.77
CA LYS A 217 1.37 1.77 37.99
C LYS A 217 0.98 2.94 38.89
N ARG A 218 0.82 4.15 38.33
CA ARG A 218 0.36 5.33 39.09
C ARG A 218 -1.01 5.13 39.72
N LYS A 219 -1.95 4.53 38.99
CA LYS A 219 -3.29 4.21 39.54
C LYS A 219 -3.23 3.21 40.70
N ARG A 220 -2.29 2.26 40.68
CA ARG A 220 -2.10 1.32 41.80
C ARG A 220 -1.50 2.02 43.02
N GLU A 221 -0.49 2.86 42.82
CA GLU A 221 0.15 3.63 43.89
C GLU A 221 -0.84 4.62 44.54
N GLU A 222 -1.70 5.26 43.75
CA GLU A 222 -2.76 6.15 44.24
C GLU A 222 -3.83 5.40 45.05
N ASN A 223 -4.25 4.21 44.58
CA ASN A 223 -5.17 3.36 45.33
C ASN A 223 -4.54 2.83 46.63
N GLU A 224 -3.25 2.50 46.62
CA GLU A 224 -2.54 1.98 47.80
C GLU A 224 -2.38 3.08 48.87
N MET A 225 -2.10 4.32 48.47
CA MET A 225 -2.13 5.49 49.36
C MET A 225 -3.51 5.74 49.96
N ASN A 226 -4.57 5.69 49.15
CA ASN A 226 -5.94 5.87 49.63
C ASN A 226 -6.38 4.74 50.58
N THR A 227 -5.82 3.53 50.44
CA THR A 227 -6.14 2.41 51.33
C THR A 227 -5.48 2.58 52.71
N ILE A 228 -4.31 3.21 52.80
CA ILE A 228 -3.63 3.47 54.08
C ILE A 228 -4.37 4.55 54.89
N GLU A 229 -5.03 5.49 54.24
CA GLU A 229 -5.81 6.55 54.92
C GLU A 229 -7.15 6.02 55.48
N VAL A 230 -7.75 4.99 54.87
CA VAL A 230 -9.03 4.42 55.31
C VAL A 230 -8.87 3.40 56.45
N VAL A 231 -7.69 2.80 56.63
CA VAL A 231 -7.43 1.81 57.71
C VAL A 231 -7.19 2.50 59.08
N ALA A 232 -7.07 3.83 59.12
CA ALA A 232 -6.94 4.58 60.36
C ALA A 232 -8.28 4.84 61.09
N GLU A 233 -9.45 4.59 60.48
CA GLU A 233 -10.75 4.99 61.05
C GLU A 233 -11.75 3.86 61.37
N VAL A 234 -11.45 2.58 61.15
CA VAL A 234 -12.45 1.53 61.41
C VAL A 234 -11.89 0.38 62.23
N HIS A 235 -11.82 0.60 63.54
CA HIS A 235 -12.07 -0.45 64.52
C HIS A 235 -13.51 -0.30 65.01
N VAL A 236 -14.33 -1.34 64.83
CA VAL A 236 -15.45 -1.82 65.70
C VAL A 236 -16.58 -2.44 64.87
N LYS A 237 -16.86 -3.73 65.19
CA LYS A 237 -18.04 -4.60 64.93
C LYS A 237 -18.15 -5.27 63.56
N GLU A 238 -17.95 -6.59 63.47
CA GLU A 238 -18.82 -7.73 63.84
C GLU A 238 -19.96 -8.04 62.85
N ASN A 239 -19.87 -9.28 62.33
CA ASN A 239 -20.94 -10.28 62.16
C ASN A 239 -21.95 -10.23 60.99
N GLN A 240 -21.99 -11.37 60.28
CA GLN A 240 -23.13 -12.13 59.70
C GLN A 240 -23.21 -12.36 58.16
N SER A 241 -23.00 -13.64 57.79
CA SER A 241 -23.89 -14.54 56.99
C SER A 241 -24.18 -14.32 55.48
N ILE A 242 -23.56 -15.16 54.60
CA ILE A 242 -24.05 -16.17 53.58
C ILE A 242 -25.55 -16.07 53.09
N PRO A 243 -26.05 -16.57 51.89
CA PRO A 243 -25.50 -17.34 50.72
C PRO A 243 -25.84 -16.78 49.29
N GLU A 244 -25.13 -17.07 48.20
CA GLU A 244 -25.21 -18.22 47.25
C GLU A 244 -26.58 -18.50 46.58
N ILE A 245 -26.79 -18.14 45.29
CA ILE A 245 -27.71 -18.84 44.36
C ILE A 245 -27.15 -18.86 42.93
N LYS A 246 -27.32 -20.03 42.29
CA LYS A 246 -26.75 -20.58 41.06
C LYS A 246 -27.79 -20.67 39.92
N LYS A 247 -27.25 -20.82 38.70
CA LYS A 247 -27.70 -21.68 37.56
C LYS A 247 -28.89 -21.22 36.68
N VAL A 248 -28.71 -21.04 35.35
CA VAL A 248 -28.63 -21.99 34.20
C VAL A 248 -29.98 -22.08 33.49
N ILE A 249 -30.00 -21.84 32.15
CA ILE A 249 -30.76 -22.64 31.19
C ILE A 249 -29.97 -22.72 29.87
N GLU A 250 -29.68 -23.96 29.47
CA GLU A 250 -29.11 -24.41 28.19
C GLU A 250 -30.20 -25.11 27.34
N ASP A 251 -29.86 -25.24 26.05
CA ASP A 251 -30.32 -26.24 25.07
C ASP A 251 -31.68 -26.11 24.34
N LYS A 252 -31.61 -26.04 23.00
CA LYS A 252 -31.75 -27.24 22.14
C LYS A 252 -31.53 -26.93 20.65
N GLN A 253 -30.63 -27.71 20.02
CA GLN A 253 -30.53 -27.97 18.58
C GLN A 253 -31.18 -29.33 18.27
N GLU A 254 -31.72 -29.50 17.07
CA GLU A 254 -31.71 -30.75 16.26
C GLU A 254 -32.24 -30.41 14.85
N ASN A 255 -31.41 -30.50 13.79
CA ASN A 255 -31.16 -31.64 12.90
C ASN A 255 -32.35 -32.11 12.08
N VAL A 256 -32.29 -31.96 10.74
CA VAL A 256 -32.73 -33.01 9.78
C VAL A 256 -31.96 -32.86 8.46
N SER A 257 -31.22 -33.92 8.12
CA SER A 257 -30.61 -34.21 6.81
C SER A 257 -31.62 -34.87 5.86
N ARG A 258 -31.47 -34.69 4.54
CA ARG A 258 -31.86 -35.70 3.55
C ARG A 258 -31.13 -35.52 2.22
N GLU A 259 -30.46 -36.60 1.81
CA GLU A 259 -29.81 -36.79 0.51
C GLU A 259 -30.82 -37.25 -0.55
N GLY A 260 -30.58 -36.87 -1.80
CA GLY A 260 -31.29 -37.35 -2.99
C GLY A 260 -30.57 -36.89 -4.27
N ASN A 261 -30.21 -37.86 -5.09
CA ASN A 261 -29.25 -37.83 -6.19
C ASN A 261 -29.95 -37.55 -7.54
N MET A 262 -29.46 -36.64 -8.40
CA MET A 262 -29.53 -36.75 -9.87
C MET A 262 -28.64 -35.70 -10.56
N LYS A 263 -27.87 -36.17 -11.56
CA LYS A 263 -26.87 -35.43 -12.32
C LYS A 263 -27.54 -34.47 -13.29
N GLU A 264 -27.48 -33.19 -12.97
CA GLU A 264 -27.65 -32.08 -13.90
C GLU A 264 -26.38 -31.24 -13.76
N GLN A 265 -25.70 -30.92 -14.87
CA GLN A 265 -24.58 -29.98 -14.87
C GLN A 265 -25.10 -28.55 -14.62
N LYS A 266 -25.72 -28.35 -13.45
CA LYS A 266 -25.87 -27.06 -12.81
C LYS A 266 -24.46 -26.62 -12.43
N SER A 267 -24.01 -25.51 -13.00
CA SER A 267 -22.79 -24.86 -12.57
C SER A 267 -22.86 -24.69 -11.05
N ASN A 268 -21.90 -25.28 -10.33
CA ASN A 268 -21.87 -25.39 -8.87
C ASN A 268 -21.47 -24.04 -8.24
N VAL A 269 -22.06 -22.94 -8.73
CA VAL A 269 -21.78 -21.55 -8.36
C VAL A 269 -22.16 -21.28 -6.89
N GLU A 270 -22.93 -22.17 -6.26
CA GLU A 270 -23.28 -22.05 -4.84
C GLU A 270 -22.08 -22.21 -3.88
N ARG A 271 -21.00 -22.89 -4.29
CA ARG A 271 -19.85 -23.10 -3.40
C ARG A 271 -18.71 -22.13 -3.70
N VAL A 272 -18.32 -21.35 -2.69
CA VAL A 272 -17.14 -20.49 -2.73
C VAL A 272 -15.86 -21.33 -2.80
N CYS A 273 -14.96 -20.97 -3.71
CA CYS A 273 -13.68 -21.64 -3.87
C CYS A 273 -12.79 -21.45 -2.64
N SER A 274 -12.51 -22.53 -1.89
CA SER A 274 -11.66 -22.45 -0.70
C SER A 274 -10.21 -22.06 -1.02
N PHE A 275 -9.73 -22.35 -2.24
CA PHE A 275 -8.42 -21.92 -2.70
C PHE A 275 -8.41 -20.43 -3.05
N TRP A 276 -9.51 -19.89 -3.58
CA TRP A 276 -9.67 -18.48 -3.91
C TRP A 276 -9.58 -17.59 -2.68
N VAL A 277 -10.38 -17.93 -1.67
CA VAL A 277 -10.43 -17.22 -0.38
C VAL A 277 -9.05 -17.15 0.29
N ARG A 278 -8.18 -18.14 0.06
CA ARG A 278 -6.82 -18.19 0.59
C ARG A 278 -5.76 -17.59 -0.34
N GLY A 279 -6.16 -17.04 -1.49
CA GLY A 279 -5.24 -16.52 -2.51
C GLY A 279 -4.39 -17.60 -3.18
N ARG A 280 -4.84 -18.85 -3.27
CA ARG A 280 -4.08 -19.98 -3.86
C ARG A 280 -4.79 -20.67 -5.02
N CYS A 281 -5.90 -20.12 -5.52
CA CYS A 281 -6.60 -20.71 -6.65
C CYS A 281 -5.79 -20.54 -7.94
N LYS A 282 -5.38 -21.65 -8.56
CA LYS A 282 -4.63 -21.64 -9.83
C LYS A 282 -5.52 -21.57 -11.07
N PHE A 283 -6.84 -21.78 -10.90
CA PHE A 283 -7.78 -21.87 -12.01
C PHE A 283 -8.31 -20.51 -12.46
N GLY A 284 -8.16 -19.46 -11.64
CA GLY A 284 -8.66 -18.11 -11.94
C GLY A 284 -10.14 -18.14 -12.31
N VAL A 285 -10.53 -17.40 -13.34
CA VAL A 285 -11.90 -17.42 -13.91
C VAL A 285 -12.38 -18.79 -14.41
N ARG A 286 -11.48 -19.76 -14.67
CA ARG A 286 -11.88 -21.12 -15.09
C ARG A 286 -12.20 -22.03 -13.89
N CYS A 287 -12.19 -21.49 -12.67
CA CYS A 287 -12.58 -22.25 -11.50
C CYS A 287 -14.08 -22.52 -11.53
N ASN A 288 -14.49 -23.77 -11.31
CA ASN A 288 -15.90 -24.16 -11.25
C ASN A 288 -16.61 -23.70 -9.96
N TYR A 289 -15.91 -22.95 -9.10
CA TYR A 289 -16.37 -22.50 -7.78
C TYR A 289 -16.38 -20.97 -7.75
N ALA A 290 -17.27 -20.37 -6.95
CA ALA A 290 -17.42 -18.91 -6.90
C ALA A 290 -16.19 -18.21 -6.30
N HIS A 291 -15.80 -17.09 -6.93
CA HIS A 291 -14.72 -16.22 -6.51
C HIS A 291 -15.27 -14.86 -6.03
N PRO A 292 -15.84 -14.76 -4.82
CA PRO A 292 -16.39 -13.50 -4.34
C PRO A 292 -15.28 -12.49 -4.03
N VAL A 293 -15.63 -11.20 -4.08
CA VAL A 293 -14.74 -10.14 -3.61
C VAL A 293 -14.77 -10.11 -2.07
N LEU A 294 -13.58 -10.08 -1.46
CA LEU A 294 -13.40 -10.18 -0.01
C LEU A 294 -13.47 -8.81 0.65
N CYS A 295 -13.99 -8.75 1.87
CA CYS A 295 -13.98 -7.52 2.68
C CYS A 295 -12.54 -7.18 3.09
N THR A 296 -12.00 -6.02 2.73
CA THR A 296 -10.64 -5.63 3.13
C THR A 296 -10.50 -5.50 4.65
N ILE A 297 -11.52 -4.95 5.31
CA ILE A 297 -11.55 -4.75 6.77
C ILE A 297 -11.40 -6.09 7.52
N ILE A 298 -12.07 -7.17 7.06
CA ILE A 298 -11.96 -8.48 7.73
C ILE A 298 -10.60 -9.13 7.49
N LEU A 299 -9.96 -8.88 6.34
CA LEU A 299 -8.63 -9.40 6.05
C LEU A 299 -7.55 -8.74 6.89
N GLU A 300 -7.71 -7.45 7.17
CA GLU A 300 -6.77 -6.64 7.96
C GLU A 300 -6.96 -6.82 9.47
N ASN A 301 -8.21 -6.85 9.93
CA ASN A 301 -8.53 -6.83 11.37
C ASN A 301 -9.03 -8.17 11.91
N GLY A 302 -9.31 -9.13 11.04
CA GLY A 302 -9.94 -10.41 11.38
C GLY A 302 -11.44 -10.31 11.70
N THR A 303 -12.02 -9.10 11.76
CA THR A 303 -13.44 -8.85 12.02
C THR A 303 -13.91 -7.60 11.28
N CYS A 304 -15.17 -7.60 10.85
CA CYS A 304 -15.87 -6.45 10.27
C CYS A 304 -17.11 -6.13 11.12
N GLN A 305 -17.29 -4.86 11.49
CA GLN A 305 -18.41 -4.43 12.34
C GLN A 305 -19.68 -4.07 11.54
N LYS A 306 -19.58 -3.93 10.20
CA LYS A 306 -20.72 -3.61 9.35
C LYS A 306 -21.64 -4.84 9.26
N ARG A 307 -22.83 -4.75 9.85
CA ARG A 307 -23.85 -5.83 9.82
C ARG A 307 -24.24 -6.19 8.39
N ASP A 308 -24.42 -5.17 7.54
CA ASP A 308 -24.79 -5.31 6.13
C ASP A 308 -23.58 -5.05 5.23
N CYS A 309 -22.52 -5.84 5.41
CA CYS A 309 -21.36 -5.77 4.53
C CYS A 309 -21.65 -6.48 3.21
N GLU A 310 -21.48 -5.76 2.10
CA GLU A 310 -21.69 -6.29 0.74
C GLU A 310 -20.57 -7.26 0.30
N TRP A 311 -19.46 -7.30 1.04
CA TRP A 311 -18.29 -8.08 0.70
C TRP A 311 -18.24 -9.40 1.47
N PHE A 312 -17.64 -10.43 0.86
CA PHE A 312 -17.58 -11.75 1.47
C PHE A 312 -16.67 -11.79 2.71
N HIS A 313 -17.18 -12.37 3.80
CA HIS A 313 -16.49 -12.56 5.07
C HIS A 313 -16.00 -14.01 5.23
N PRO A 314 -14.72 -14.31 4.95
CA PRO A 314 -14.19 -15.65 5.17
C PRO A 314 -14.10 -15.97 6.67
N LYS A 315 -14.13 -17.27 6.99
CA LYS A 315 -13.81 -17.73 8.34
C LYS A 315 -12.35 -17.41 8.65
N MET A 316 -12.13 -16.70 9.77
CA MET A 316 -10.82 -16.31 10.28
C MET A 316 -10.36 -17.26 11.39
N CYS A 317 -9.06 -17.53 11.48
CA CYS A 317 -8.51 -18.39 12.50
C CYS A 317 -8.47 -17.64 13.84
N ASN A 318 -9.38 -17.98 14.75
CA ASN A 318 -9.44 -17.35 16.09
C ASN A 318 -8.12 -17.49 16.86
N VAL A 319 -7.49 -18.67 16.79
CA VAL A 319 -6.18 -18.91 17.44
C VAL A 319 -5.14 -17.91 16.93
N MET A 320 -4.99 -17.76 15.61
CA MET A 320 -4.06 -16.78 15.03
C MET A 320 -4.43 -15.34 15.42
N LYS A 321 -5.72 -15.02 15.49
CA LYS A 321 -6.21 -13.69 15.86
C LYS A 321 -5.86 -13.35 17.32
N GLU A 322 -6.07 -14.28 18.23
CA GLU A 322 -5.88 -14.09 19.66
C GLU A 322 -4.41 -14.18 20.07
N THR A 323 -3.70 -15.22 19.61
CA THR A 323 -2.33 -15.49 20.06
C THR A 323 -1.26 -14.93 19.12
N GLY A 324 -1.64 -14.59 17.89
CA GLY A 324 -0.68 -14.26 16.83
C GLY A 324 0.08 -15.45 16.26
N GLN A 325 -0.20 -16.69 16.71
CA GLN A 325 0.46 -17.91 16.26
C GLN A 325 -0.55 -19.06 16.09
N CYS A 326 -0.52 -19.70 14.93
CA CYS A 326 -1.32 -20.90 14.66
C CYS A 326 -0.39 -22.08 14.41
N HIS A 327 -0.53 -23.15 15.21
CA HIS A 327 0.21 -24.41 15.06
C HIS A 327 0.18 -25.02 13.64
N ARG A 328 -0.87 -24.76 12.86
CA ARG A 328 -0.97 -25.21 11.46
C ARG A 328 -0.19 -24.33 10.48
N GLY A 329 0.23 -23.14 10.89
CA GLY A 329 0.92 -22.16 10.06
C GLY A 329 0.26 -21.98 8.69
N GLN A 330 1.07 -22.06 7.62
CA GLN A 330 0.57 -21.93 6.25
C GLN A 330 -0.31 -23.11 5.77
N LYS A 331 -0.34 -24.23 6.52
CA LYS A 331 -1.21 -25.39 6.25
C LYS A 331 -2.61 -25.20 6.83
N SER A 332 -2.89 -24.12 7.54
CA SER A 332 -4.23 -23.84 8.06
C SER A 332 -5.26 -23.78 6.92
N VAL A 333 -6.40 -24.46 7.14
CA VAL A 333 -7.56 -24.39 6.25
C VAL A 333 -8.39 -23.12 6.48
N ILE A 334 -8.14 -22.41 7.57
CA ILE A 334 -8.83 -21.17 7.95
C ILE A 334 -7.88 -19.99 7.70
N LEU A 335 -8.41 -18.85 7.27
CA LEU A 335 -7.61 -17.70 6.87
C LEU A 335 -6.92 -17.03 8.08
N HIS A 336 -5.68 -16.57 7.89
CA HIS A 336 -4.92 -15.79 8.87
C HIS A 336 -4.96 -14.31 8.49
N ILE A 337 -4.86 -13.43 9.47
CA ILE A 337 -4.75 -11.99 9.24
C ILE A 337 -3.41 -11.72 8.54
N SER A 338 -3.45 -11.10 7.36
CA SER A 338 -2.26 -10.78 6.57
C SER A 338 -1.40 -9.75 7.33
N GLY A 339 -0.16 -10.09 7.68
CA GLY A 339 0.77 -9.14 8.31
C GLY A 339 1.65 -9.68 9.44
N LYS A 340 1.45 -10.92 9.91
CA LYS A 340 2.39 -11.58 10.82
C LYS A 340 2.98 -12.81 10.14
N PRO A 341 4.25 -12.80 9.71
CA PRO A 341 4.89 -14.04 9.28
C PRO A 341 4.84 -15.03 10.45
N THR A 342 4.32 -16.23 10.20
CA THR A 342 4.46 -17.36 11.12
C THR A 342 5.96 -17.63 11.23
N ILE A 343 6.57 -17.23 12.34
CA ILE A 343 7.92 -17.68 12.69
C ILE A 343 7.76 -19.14 13.06
N VAL A 344 8.21 -20.03 12.18
CA VAL A 344 8.39 -21.44 12.50
C VAL A 344 9.68 -21.49 13.31
N GLN A 345 9.58 -21.83 14.60
CA GLN A 345 10.75 -22.23 15.40
C GLN A 345 11.09 -23.68 15.13
#